data_AF-A0A7S3IEZ2-F1
#
_entry.id   AF-A0A7S3IEZ2-F1
#
_cell.length_a   1.000
_cell.length_b   1.000
_cell.length_c   1.000
_cell.angle_alpha   90.00
_cell.angle_beta   90.00
_cell.angle_gamma   90.00
#
_symmetry.space_group_name_H-M   'P 1'
#
loop_
_entity.id
_entity.type
_entity.pdbx_description
1 polymer ?
#
loop_
_entity_poly.entity_id
_entity_poly.type
_entity_poly.pdbx_seq_one_letter_code
_entity_poly.pdbx_strand_id
1 'polypeptide(L)'
;MNYFYATHDNNITDNVKYLELHAGPEYQFENKMAPLNAVLMTVLVFGMAFPLLYLVALFAIAVQYITERYTLAMMYRLPQKYSLSLTLQNAQLLAFAPIISSFVGFWMLGNRQLFGHSVSPLGTKNDIPQSGHTLGSEADSLVSGKLSDLESIFLIAFILTVFAFAVYSVTHTYELLFKEPVVEGRESPVKGMSLPDYMNALKEQDLEEMMEEEFTYVNEFGVNNISNEHVLKGEQILTAKMQSATLEQDRVTLFGEPYYQCFKVFDNWLRFNSTNNKEEKNIKLLLNLPMIPERYHQ
;
A
#
# COMPACT_ATOMS: atom_id res chain seq x y z
N MET A 1 21.59 -18.10 -39.24
CA MET A 1 21.32 -16.89 -38.45
C MET A 1 22.40 -16.80 -37.39
N ASN A 2 23.17 -15.72 -37.40
CA ASN A 2 24.49 -15.64 -36.75
C ASN A 2 24.38 -15.54 -35.23
N TYR A 3 24.79 -16.59 -34.52
CA TYR A 3 25.01 -16.59 -33.07
C TYR A 3 26.34 -15.92 -32.72
N PHE A 4 26.54 -14.68 -33.15
CA PHE A 4 27.77 -13.91 -32.91
C PHE A 4 27.70 -13.01 -31.67
N TYR A 5 26.87 -13.38 -30.69
CA TYR A 5 26.83 -12.70 -29.39
C TYR A 5 27.78 -13.34 -28.36
N ALA A 6 28.32 -14.53 -28.58
CA ALA A 6 29.04 -15.27 -27.54
C ALA A 6 30.43 -14.71 -27.16
N THR A 7 30.99 -13.73 -27.89
CA THR A 7 32.39 -13.30 -27.73
C THR A 7 32.56 -11.82 -27.35
N HIS A 8 31.56 -11.19 -26.75
CA HIS A 8 31.75 -9.89 -26.10
C HIS A 8 31.95 -10.09 -24.60
N ASP A 9 33.13 -9.70 -24.11
CA ASP A 9 33.52 -9.75 -22.70
C ASP A 9 32.57 -8.94 -21.77
N ASN A 10 31.64 -8.16 -22.34
CA ASN A 10 30.66 -7.32 -21.64
C ASN A 10 29.21 -7.85 -21.68
N ASN A 11 28.98 -9.07 -22.19
CA ASN A 11 27.64 -9.63 -22.39
C ASN A 11 26.73 -9.57 -21.16
N ILE A 12 27.27 -9.72 -19.95
CA ILE A 12 26.49 -9.65 -18.72
C ILE A 12 25.92 -8.24 -18.53
N THR A 13 26.75 -7.21 -18.72
CA THR A 13 26.32 -5.81 -18.57
C THR A 13 25.33 -5.38 -19.64
N ASP A 14 25.49 -5.88 -20.87
CA ASP A 14 24.57 -5.58 -21.97
C ASP A 14 23.22 -6.29 -21.80
N ASN A 15 23.22 -7.53 -21.30
CA ASN A 15 21.99 -8.25 -20.97
C ASN A 15 21.24 -7.60 -19.80
N VAL A 16 21.96 -7.14 -18.76
CA VAL A 16 21.35 -6.41 -17.64
C VAL A 16 20.74 -5.10 -18.13
N LYS A 17 21.47 -4.30 -18.94
CA LYS A 17 20.93 -3.07 -19.53
C LYS A 17 19.72 -3.34 -20.42
N TYR A 18 19.74 -4.41 -21.22
CA TYR A 18 18.61 -4.81 -22.04
C TYR A 18 17.40 -5.16 -21.18
N LEU A 19 17.59 -5.96 -20.13
CA LEU A 19 16.53 -6.29 -19.17
C LEU A 19 16.01 -5.04 -18.48
N GLU A 20 16.88 -4.11 -18.04
CA GLU A 20 16.48 -2.85 -17.42
C GLU A 20 15.70 -1.94 -18.37
N LEU A 21 16.10 -1.87 -19.64
CA LEU A 21 15.40 -1.11 -20.68
C LEU A 21 13.98 -1.67 -20.93
N HIS A 22 13.81 -2.97 -20.76
CA HIS A 22 12.54 -3.68 -21.02
C HIS A 22 11.73 -4.03 -19.76
N ALA A 23 12.23 -3.76 -18.56
CA ALA A 23 11.57 -4.14 -17.30
C ALA A 23 10.34 -3.27 -16.95
N GLY A 24 10.08 -2.20 -17.71
CA GLY A 24 9.02 -1.24 -17.43
C GLY A 24 9.41 -0.22 -16.34
N PRO A 25 8.61 0.85 -16.16
CA PRO A 25 8.87 1.85 -15.14
C PRO A 25 8.70 1.29 -13.72
N GLU A 26 9.25 2.01 -12.74
CA GLU A 26 8.97 1.75 -11.33
C GLU A 26 7.56 2.24 -10.96
N TYR A 27 6.89 1.47 -10.10
CA TYR A 27 5.63 1.89 -9.53
C TYR A 27 5.87 3.00 -8.50
N GLN A 28 5.13 4.11 -8.60
CA GLN A 28 5.22 5.24 -7.66
C GLN A 28 3.92 5.33 -6.87
N PHE A 29 3.82 4.54 -5.81
CA PHE A 29 2.59 4.39 -5.03
C PHE A 29 2.11 5.72 -4.42
N GLU A 30 3.04 6.55 -3.94
CA GLU A 30 2.79 7.85 -3.35
C GLU A 30 2.08 8.82 -4.32
N ASN A 31 2.47 8.82 -5.59
CA ASN A 31 1.89 9.69 -6.62
C ASN A 31 0.46 9.27 -7.00
N LYS A 32 0.15 7.97 -6.88
CA LYS A 32 -1.20 7.43 -7.14
C LYS A 32 -2.13 7.59 -5.95
N MET A 33 -1.60 7.54 -4.73
CA MET A 33 -2.39 7.64 -3.52
C MET A 33 -2.83 9.08 -3.21
N ALA A 34 -2.02 10.08 -3.57
CA ALA A 34 -2.37 11.50 -3.36
C ALA A 34 -3.70 11.93 -4.01
N PRO A 35 -3.96 11.71 -5.32
CA PRO A 35 -5.23 12.10 -5.95
C PRO A 35 -6.42 11.30 -5.38
N LEU A 36 -6.22 10.03 -5.01
CA LEU A 36 -7.26 9.23 -4.36
C LEU A 36 -7.67 9.83 -3.01
N ASN A 37 -6.71 10.22 -2.19
CA ASN A 37 -6.97 10.90 -0.92
C ASN A 37 -7.70 12.24 -1.12
N ALA A 38 -7.35 12.99 -2.16
CA ALA A 38 -8.04 14.24 -2.49
C ALA A 38 -9.51 14.01 -2.85
N VAL A 39 -9.81 12.99 -3.67
CA VAL A 39 -11.20 12.62 -4.01
C VAL A 39 -11.97 12.18 -2.76
N LEU A 40 -11.38 11.30 -1.95
CA LEU A 40 -12.00 10.82 -0.70
C LEU A 40 -12.28 11.97 0.27
N MET A 41 -11.29 12.84 0.52
CA MET A 41 -11.43 14.02 1.38
C MET A 41 -12.55 14.94 0.86
N THR A 42 -12.56 15.24 -0.44
CA THR A 42 -13.57 16.10 -1.06
C THR A 42 -14.98 15.53 -0.86
N VAL A 43 -15.15 14.23 -1.08
CA VAL A 43 -16.45 13.56 -1.00
C VAL A 43 -16.93 13.44 0.45
N LEU A 44 -16.02 13.18 1.39
CA LEU A 44 -16.35 13.17 2.81
C LEU A 44 -16.75 14.56 3.31
N VAL A 45 -16.06 15.62 2.87
CA VAL A 45 -16.35 17.00 3.28
C VAL A 45 -17.63 17.53 2.66
N PHE A 46 -17.82 17.38 1.34
CA PHE A 46 -18.93 18.00 0.61
C PHE A 46 -20.09 17.06 0.27
N GLY A 47 -19.97 15.76 0.56
CA GLY A 47 -20.96 14.77 0.13
C GLY A 47 -22.36 14.99 0.70
N MET A 48 -22.48 15.59 1.89
CA MET A 48 -23.78 15.97 2.45
C MET A 48 -24.49 17.02 1.58
N ALA A 49 -23.76 18.00 1.07
CA ALA A 49 -24.31 19.04 0.22
C ALA A 49 -24.60 18.55 -1.20
N PHE A 50 -23.76 17.65 -1.70
CA PHE A 50 -23.86 17.09 -3.04
C PHE A 50 -23.80 15.57 -2.97
N PRO A 51 -24.93 14.88 -2.67
CA PRO A 51 -24.95 13.41 -2.57
C PRO A 51 -24.49 12.69 -3.85
N LEU A 52 -24.61 13.36 -5.01
CA LEU A 52 -24.10 12.85 -6.28
C LEU A 52 -22.58 12.60 -6.25
N LEU A 53 -21.81 13.33 -5.43
CA LEU A 53 -20.37 13.14 -5.28
C LEU A 53 -20.02 11.74 -4.79
N TYR A 54 -20.87 11.09 -3.97
CA TYR A 54 -20.62 9.71 -3.54
C TYR A 54 -20.64 8.72 -4.71
N LEU A 55 -21.53 8.90 -5.68
CA LEU A 55 -21.57 8.06 -6.88
C LEU A 55 -20.35 8.31 -7.76
N VAL A 56 -19.96 9.58 -7.95
CA VAL A 56 -18.75 9.94 -8.70
C VAL A 56 -17.50 9.34 -8.04
N ALA A 57 -17.41 9.40 -6.70
CA ALA A 57 -16.32 8.80 -5.94
C ALA A 57 -16.26 7.28 -6.10
N LEU A 58 -17.41 6.60 -6.03
CA LEU A 58 -17.50 5.16 -6.22
C LEU A 58 -16.97 4.74 -7.59
N PHE A 59 -17.38 5.43 -8.66
CA PHE A 59 -16.87 5.17 -10.01
C PHE A 59 -15.38 5.48 -10.12
N ALA A 60 -14.91 6.60 -9.55
CA ALA A 60 -13.49 6.95 -9.56
C ALA A 60 -12.63 5.88 -8.87
N ILE A 61 -13.06 5.39 -7.69
CA ILE A 61 -12.36 4.33 -6.95
C ILE A 61 -12.38 3.01 -7.72
N ALA A 62 -13.51 2.64 -8.33
CA ALA A 62 -13.62 1.41 -9.11
C ALA A 62 -12.72 1.43 -10.35
N VAL A 63 -12.74 2.52 -11.11
CA VAL A 63 -11.87 2.70 -12.29
C VAL A 63 -10.40 2.70 -11.87
N GLN A 64 -10.06 3.41 -10.79
CA GLN A 64 -8.69 3.43 -10.25
C GLN A 64 -8.25 2.03 -9.82
N TYR A 65 -9.10 1.27 -9.12
CA TYR A 65 -8.79 -0.10 -8.71
C TYR A 65 -8.50 -1.02 -9.91
N ILE A 66 -9.36 -1.00 -10.92
CA ILE A 66 -9.20 -1.83 -12.12
C ILE A 66 -7.92 -1.42 -12.87
N THR A 67 -7.72 -0.12 -13.05
CA THR A 67 -6.56 0.43 -13.77
C THR A 67 -5.27 0.03 -13.05
N GLU A 68 -5.18 0.23 -11.74
CA GLU A 68 -3.97 -0.10 -10.97
C GLU A 68 -3.69 -1.60 -10.96
N ARG A 69 -4.72 -2.44 -10.84
CA ARG A 69 -4.55 -3.90 -10.96
C ARG A 69 -4.03 -4.30 -12.34
N TYR A 70 -4.57 -3.70 -13.40
CA TYR A 70 -4.15 -3.98 -14.76
C TYR A 70 -2.73 -3.49 -15.05
N THR A 71 -2.38 -2.26 -14.66
CA THR A 71 -1.05 -1.69 -14.89
C THR A 71 0.02 -2.40 -14.06
N LEU A 72 -0.28 -2.81 -12.83
CA LEU A 72 0.65 -3.61 -12.01
C LEU A 72 0.92 -4.99 -12.62
N ALA A 73 -0.07 -5.60 -13.29
CA ALA A 73 0.12 -6.89 -13.93
C ALA A 73 0.89 -6.81 -15.27
N MET A 74 0.71 -5.72 -16.03
CA MET A 74 1.16 -5.65 -17.42
C MET A 74 2.31 -4.67 -17.68
N MET A 75 2.45 -3.60 -16.89
CA MET A 75 3.34 -2.48 -17.23
C MET A 75 4.49 -2.25 -16.24
N TYR A 76 4.26 -2.49 -14.95
CA TYR A 76 5.26 -2.16 -13.93
C TYR A 76 6.24 -3.30 -13.68
N ARG A 77 7.50 -2.93 -13.39
CA ARG A 77 8.50 -3.84 -12.82
C ARG A 77 8.01 -4.33 -11.45
N LEU A 78 8.55 -5.47 -11.00
CA LEU A 78 8.30 -6.09 -9.68
C LEU A 78 8.00 -5.03 -8.60
N PRO A 79 6.81 -5.05 -7.97
CA PRO A 79 6.40 -3.97 -7.07
C PRO A 79 7.36 -3.88 -5.89
N GLN A 80 7.79 -2.65 -5.58
CA GLN A 80 8.58 -2.38 -4.40
C GLN A 80 7.77 -2.75 -3.15
N LYS A 81 8.46 -3.25 -2.12
CA LYS A 81 7.83 -3.54 -0.83
C LYS A 81 7.56 -2.21 -0.12
N TYR A 82 6.36 -1.69 -0.27
CA TYR A 82 5.94 -0.51 0.48
C TYR A 82 5.71 -0.85 1.94
N SER A 83 6.21 0.00 2.83
CA SER A 83 5.92 -0.09 4.25
C SER A 83 4.46 0.29 4.53
N LEU A 84 3.86 -0.34 5.55
CA LEU A 84 2.51 -0.02 6.02
C LEU A 84 2.38 1.44 6.52
N SER A 85 3.51 2.09 6.83
CA SER A 85 3.55 3.45 7.38
C SER A 85 2.85 4.49 6.50
N LEU A 86 3.00 4.43 5.18
CA LEU A 86 2.37 5.41 4.28
C LEU A 86 0.85 5.28 4.29
N THR A 87 0.35 4.05 4.27
CA THR A 87 -1.09 3.76 4.35
C THR A 87 -1.67 4.25 5.67
N LEU A 88 -0.96 4.03 6.78
CA LEU A 88 -1.38 4.51 8.10
C LEU A 88 -1.40 6.04 8.17
N GLN A 89 -0.39 6.72 7.65
CA GLN A 89 -0.35 8.19 7.59
C GLN A 89 -1.52 8.76 6.78
N ASN A 90 -1.85 8.13 5.66
CA ASN A 90 -2.99 8.56 4.84
C ASN A 90 -4.33 8.29 5.52
N ALA A 91 -4.48 7.17 6.23
CA ALA A 91 -5.66 6.92 7.05
C ALA A 91 -5.81 7.96 8.17
N GLN A 92 -4.70 8.35 8.82
CA GLN A 92 -4.69 9.42 9.82
C GLN A 92 -5.08 10.77 9.22
N LEU A 93 -4.63 11.09 8.00
CA LEU A 93 -5.04 12.31 7.29
C LEU A 93 -6.55 12.32 7.00
N LEU A 94 -7.10 11.18 6.56
CA LEU A 94 -8.54 11.04 6.30
C LEU A 94 -9.39 11.08 7.58
N ALA A 95 -8.81 10.79 8.75
CA ALA A 95 -9.51 10.90 10.04
C ALA A 95 -9.91 12.34 10.39
N PHE A 96 -9.31 13.36 9.75
CA PHE A 96 -9.72 14.76 9.89
C PHE A 96 -10.96 15.11 9.05
N ALA A 97 -11.30 14.31 8.04
CA ALA A 97 -12.40 14.60 7.13
C ALA A 97 -13.76 14.77 7.84
N PRO A 98 -14.14 13.96 8.85
CA PRO A 98 -15.40 14.15 9.57
C PRO A 98 -15.48 15.46 10.36
N ILE A 99 -14.36 15.97 10.87
CA ILE A 99 -14.30 17.25 11.58
C ILE A 99 -14.59 18.39 10.60
N ILE A 100 -13.90 18.39 9.46
CA ILE A 100 -14.08 19.39 8.41
C ILE A 100 -15.50 19.29 7.83
N SER A 101 -15.99 18.07 7.56
CA SER A 101 -17.33 17.80 7.07
C SER A 101 -18.41 18.32 8.02
N SER A 102 -18.24 18.14 9.34
CA SER A 102 -19.19 18.64 10.33
C SER A 102 -19.23 20.16 10.39
N PHE A 103 -18.06 20.81 10.29
CA PHE A 103 -17.97 22.27 10.22
C PHE A 103 -18.61 22.83 8.95
N VAL A 104 -18.27 22.27 7.78
CA VAL A 104 -18.85 22.65 6.50
C VAL A 104 -20.34 22.35 6.45
N GLY A 105 -20.78 21.21 7.00
CA GLY A 105 -22.19 20.83 7.09
C GLY A 105 -23.00 21.80 7.94
N PHE A 106 -22.51 22.16 9.13
CA PHE A 106 -23.11 23.20 9.98
C PHE A 106 -23.25 24.52 9.22
N TRP A 107 -22.16 24.96 8.57
CA TRP A 107 -22.15 26.18 7.76
C TRP A 107 -23.15 26.13 6.60
N MET A 108 -23.25 25.02 5.87
CA MET A 108 -24.16 24.91 4.73
C MET A 108 -25.62 24.83 5.14
N LEU A 109 -25.93 24.19 6.27
CA LEU A 109 -27.28 24.09 6.81
C LEU A 109 -27.80 25.42 7.38
N GLY A 110 -26.90 26.26 7.92
CA GLY A 110 -27.22 27.63 8.33
C GLY A 110 -27.74 28.52 7.18
N ASN A 111 -27.48 28.13 5.93
CA ASN A 111 -27.96 28.87 4.78
C ASN A 111 -29.46 28.65 4.54
N ARG A 112 -30.27 29.48 5.19
CA ARG A 112 -31.74 29.47 5.08
C ARG A 112 -32.25 29.73 3.67
N GLN A 113 -31.47 30.35 2.78
CA GLN A 113 -31.90 30.51 1.38
C GLN A 113 -31.90 29.20 0.61
N LEU A 114 -31.06 28.23 0.99
CA LEU A 114 -30.98 26.94 0.33
C LEU A 114 -32.24 26.10 0.58
N PHE A 115 -32.82 26.22 1.78
CA PHE A 115 -33.96 25.40 2.22
C PHE A 115 -35.26 26.18 2.41
N GLY A 116 -35.20 27.51 2.43
CA GLY A 116 -36.34 28.39 2.65
C GLY A 116 -36.85 29.06 1.37
N HIS A 117 -38.08 29.55 1.43
CA HIS A 117 -38.69 30.32 0.35
C HIS A 117 -38.31 31.82 0.35
N SER A 118 -37.33 32.22 1.16
CA SER A 118 -36.88 33.60 1.24
C SER A 118 -35.80 33.86 0.18
N VAL A 119 -36.20 34.48 -0.94
CA VAL A 119 -35.27 35.01 -1.94
C VAL A 119 -35.15 36.51 -1.73
N SER A 120 -33.92 37.00 -1.58
CA SER A 120 -33.67 38.45 -1.55
C SER A 120 -34.05 39.06 -2.91
N PRO A 121 -34.95 40.05 -2.97
CA PRO A 121 -35.31 40.68 -4.24
C PRO A 121 -34.09 41.39 -4.84
N LEU A 122 -33.83 41.16 -6.12
CA LEU A 122 -32.82 41.89 -6.89
C LEU A 122 -33.39 43.26 -7.25
N GLY A 123 -32.67 44.35 -6.94
CA GLY A 123 -33.10 45.71 -7.25
C GLY A 123 -32.91 46.03 -8.74
N THR A 124 -31.79 45.60 -9.31
CA THR A 124 -31.49 45.74 -10.73
C THR A 124 -31.12 44.40 -11.37
N LYS A 125 -31.23 44.31 -12.70
CA LYS A 125 -30.82 43.12 -13.48
C LYS A 125 -29.32 42.79 -13.33
N ASN A 126 -28.51 43.77 -12.93
CA ASN A 126 -27.07 43.62 -12.76
C ASN A 126 -26.66 43.37 -11.29
N ASP A 127 -27.62 43.30 -10.37
CA ASP A 127 -27.31 43.05 -8.96
C ASP A 127 -26.83 41.61 -8.77
N ILE A 128 -25.79 41.45 -7.95
CA ILE A 128 -25.31 40.14 -7.55
C ILE A 128 -26.24 39.63 -6.44
N PRO A 129 -26.82 38.43 -6.57
CA PRO A 129 -27.65 37.85 -5.51
C PRO A 129 -26.82 37.72 -4.24
N GLN A 130 -27.21 38.45 -3.20
CA GLN A 130 -26.60 38.35 -1.89
C GLN A 130 -27.32 37.29 -1.07
N SER A 131 -26.56 36.34 -0.54
CA SER A 131 -27.14 35.29 0.30
C SER A 131 -27.54 35.77 1.68
N GLY A 132 -26.96 36.89 2.15
CA GLY A 132 -27.06 37.34 3.54
C GLY A 132 -26.43 36.36 4.55
N HIS A 133 -25.90 35.23 4.07
CA HIS A 133 -25.32 34.15 4.86
C HIS A 133 -23.82 34.41 5.00
N THR A 134 -23.44 34.99 6.13
CA THR A 134 -22.07 35.39 6.45
C THR A 134 -21.61 34.72 7.75
N LEU A 135 -20.30 34.56 7.94
CA LEU A 135 -19.78 33.91 9.16
C LEU A 135 -20.24 34.63 10.43
N GLY A 136 -20.42 35.96 10.34
CA GLY A 136 -20.96 36.77 11.42
C GLY A 136 -22.43 36.49 11.72
N SER A 137 -23.29 36.31 10.71
CA SER A 137 -24.73 36.04 10.93
C SER A 137 -24.96 34.67 11.58
N GLU A 138 -24.16 33.67 11.20
CA GLU A 138 -24.24 32.34 11.80
C GLU A 138 -23.67 32.32 13.22
N ALA A 139 -22.57 33.05 13.47
CA ALA A 139 -22.04 33.23 14.81
C ALA A 139 -23.04 33.95 15.74
N ASP A 140 -23.74 34.98 15.25
CA ASP A 140 -24.81 35.65 15.99
C ASP A 140 -25.99 34.72 16.26
N SER A 141 -26.36 33.88 15.28
CA SER A 141 -27.43 32.86 15.44
C SER A 141 -27.07 31.80 16.49
N LEU A 142 -25.80 31.38 16.52
CA LEU A 142 -25.24 30.50 17.54
C LEU A 142 -25.28 31.13 18.94
N VAL A 143 -24.80 32.37 19.09
CA VAL A 143 -24.77 33.08 20.38
C VAL A 143 -26.17 33.44 20.88
N SER A 144 -27.07 33.80 19.97
CA SER A 144 -28.47 34.13 20.30
C SER A 144 -29.37 32.91 20.52
N GLY A 145 -28.86 31.69 20.27
CA GLY A 145 -29.61 30.45 20.43
C GLY A 145 -30.75 30.28 19.43
N LYS A 146 -30.70 30.96 18.27
CA LYS A 146 -31.72 30.90 17.21
C LYS A 146 -31.41 29.85 16.15
N LEU A 147 -30.88 28.72 16.58
CA LEU A 147 -30.52 27.61 15.70
C LEU A 147 -31.74 26.75 15.37
N SER A 148 -31.77 26.22 14.16
CA SER A 148 -32.68 25.15 13.76
C SER A 148 -32.35 23.85 14.51
N ASP A 149 -33.31 22.92 14.58
CA ASP A 149 -33.09 21.58 15.15
C ASP A 149 -31.95 20.83 14.42
N LEU A 150 -31.89 20.94 13.09
CA LEU A 150 -30.82 20.33 12.29
C LEU A 150 -29.46 20.98 12.56
N GLU A 151 -29.40 22.31 12.59
CA GLU A 151 -28.17 23.06 12.91
C GLU A 151 -27.65 22.68 14.31
N SER A 152 -28.56 22.50 15.27
CA SER A 152 -28.25 22.08 16.64
C SER A 152 -27.68 20.66 16.68
N ILE A 153 -28.27 19.71 15.95
CA ILE A 153 -27.75 18.33 15.85
C ILE A 153 -26.33 18.34 15.26
N PHE A 154 -26.09 19.10 14.19
CA PHE A 154 -24.78 19.18 13.56
C PHE A 154 -23.74 19.87 14.43
N LEU A 155 -24.13 20.92 15.15
CA LEU A 155 -23.26 21.58 16.12
C LEU A 155 -22.87 20.62 17.26
N ILE A 156 -23.83 19.87 17.81
CA ILE A 156 -23.55 18.86 18.84
C ILE A 156 -22.62 17.79 18.29
N ALA A 157 -22.88 17.28 17.09
CA ALA A 157 -22.01 16.30 16.44
C ALA A 157 -20.59 16.84 16.21
N PHE A 158 -20.46 18.10 15.79
CA PHE A 158 -19.17 18.78 15.63
C PHE A 158 -18.43 18.87 16.96
N ILE A 159 -19.08 19.35 18.03
CA ILE A 159 -18.50 19.47 19.37
C ILE A 159 -18.05 18.10 19.89
N LEU A 160 -18.89 17.07 19.76
CA LEU A 160 -18.55 15.70 20.18
C LEU A 160 -17.36 15.14 19.38
N THR A 161 -17.30 15.39 18.08
CA THR A 161 -16.21 14.92 17.23
C THR A 161 -14.90 15.63 17.57
N VAL A 162 -14.93 16.96 17.75
CA VAL A 162 -13.76 17.75 18.18
C VAL A 162 -13.31 17.32 19.58
N PHE A 163 -14.24 17.09 20.50
CA PHE A 163 -13.92 16.61 21.84
C PHE A 163 -13.28 15.22 21.82
N ALA A 164 -13.86 14.27 21.08
CA ALA A 164 -13.29 12.93 20.92
C ALA A 164 -11.88 12.98 20.30
N PHE A 165 -11.68 13.84 19.29
CA PHE A 165 -10.38 14.05 18.67
C PHE A 165 -9.36 14.69 19.63
N ALA A 166 -9.78 15.66 20.44
CA ALA A 166 -8.95 16.28 21.46
C ALA A 166 -8.55 15.27 22.54
N VAL A 167 -9.49 14.46 23.04
CA VAL A 167 -9.20 13.37 23.99
C VAL A 167 -8.21 12.40 23.38
N TYR A 168 -8.45 11.93 22.15
CA TYR A 168 -7.53 11.03 21.44
C TYR A 168 -6.13 11.63 21.29
N SER A 169 -6.04 12.91 20.89
CA SER A 169 -4.76 13.61 20.70
C SER A 169 -4.00 13.77 22.02
N VAL A 170 -4.71 14.10 23.10
CA VAL A 170 -4.12 14.20 24.45
C VAL A 170 -3.66 12.83 24.94
N THR A 171 -4.47 11.78 24.80
CA THR A 171 -4.07 10.42 25.20
C THR A 171 -2.87 9.94 24.40
N HIS A 172 -2.86 10.17 23.08
CA HIS A 172 -1.76 9.76 22.23
C HIS A 172 -0.47 10.53 22.55
N THR A 173 -0.57 11.84 22.77
CA THR A 173 0.57 12.67 23.19
C THR A 173 1.07 12.26 24.56
N TYR A 174 0.17 11.93 25.50
CA TYR A 174 0.54 11.43 26.82
C TYR A 174 1.29 10.09 26.71
N GLU A 175 0.83 9.17 25.86
CA GLU A 175 1.54 7.91 25.62
C GLU A 175 2.92 8.14 25.02
N LEU A 176 3.03 9.01 24.02
CA LEU A 176 4.32 9.35 23.39
C LEU A 176 5.29 10.04 24.34
N LEU A 177 4.80 10.91 25.24
CA LEU A 177 5.66 11.67 26.16
C LEU A 177 6.04 10.91 27.44
N PHE A 178 5.13 10.09 27.98
CA PHE A 178 5.29 9.50 29.31
C PHE A 178 5.44 7.98 29.32
N LYS A 179 4.91 7.26 28.31
CA LYS A 179 5.06 5.79 28.26
C LYS A 179 6.30 5.36 27.48
N GLU A 180 6.71 6.11 26.46
CA GLU A 180 8.02 5.87 25.87
C GLU A 180 9.07 6.47 26.82
N PRO A 181 9.89 5.65 27.52
CA PRO A 181 11.00 6.19 28.25
C PRO A 181 11.82 7.03 27.27
N VAL A 182 12.13 8.27 27.64
CA VAL A 182 13.07 9.11 26.89
C VAL A 182 14.36 8.30 26.83
N VAL A 183 14.54 7.55 25.74
CA VAL A 183 15.79 6.86 25.44
C VAL A 183 16.76 7.98 25.10
N GLU A 184 17.38 8.51 26.15
CA GLU A 184 18.44 9.51 26.13
C GLU A 184 19.63 8.88 25.41
N GLY A 185 19.59 8.96 24.07
CA GLY A 185 20.47 8.22 23.17
C GLY A 185 19.73 7.44 22.10
N ARG A 186 18.86 8.11 21.31
CA ARG A 186 18.43 7.56 20.01
C ARG A 186 19.64 7.47 19.07
N GLU A 187 20.46 6.47 19.30
CA GLU A 187 21.06 5.74 18.21
C GLU A 187 19.91 5.28 17.30
N SER A 188 20.09 5.39 15.98
CA SER A 188 19.03 5.14 14.99
C SER A 188 18.20 3.90 15.34
N PRO A 189 16.90 3.82 15.00
CA PRO A 189 16.01 2.69 15.31
C PRO A 189 16.53 1.30 14.91
N VAL A 190 17.66 1.23 14.20
CA VAL A 190 18.45 0.02 13.95
C VAL A 190 19.11 -0.56 15.21
N LYS A 191 19.37 0.23 16.27
CA LYS A 191 20.24 -0.19 17.38
C LYS A 191 19.52 -0.87 18.56
N GLY A 192 18.18 -0.98 18.50
CA GLY A 192 17.35 -1.70 19.48
C GLY A 192 16.72 -2.99 18.95
N MET A 193 16.65 -3.18 17.62
CA MET A 193 16.51 -4.54 17.10
C MET A 193 17.88 -5.18 17.25
N SER A 194 18.02 -6.17 18.12
CA SER A 194 19.11 -7.13 17.95
C SER A 194 18.86 -7.78 16.60
N LEU A 195 19.41 -7.17 15.54
CA LEU A 195 19.42 -7.78 14.22
C LEU A 195 19.93 -9.19 14.48
N PRO A 196 19.13 -10.22 14.17
CA PRO A 196 19.62 -11.57 14.30
C PRO A 196 20.95 -11.62 13.55
N ASP A 197 21.91 -12.33 14.13
CA ASP A 197 23.20 -12.48 13.49
C ASP A 197 23.01 -12.80 12.00
N TYR A 198 23.85 -12.25 11.13
CA TYR A 198 23.60 -12.21 9.69
C TYR A 198 23.17 -13.58 9.14
N MET A 199 23.83 -14.65 9.59
CA MET A 199 23.51 -16.04 9.22
C MET A 199 22.10 -16.50 9.65
N ASN A 200 21.62 -16.04 10.80
CA ASN A 200 20.28 -16.31 11.30
C ASN A 200 19.21 -15.47 10.58
N ALA A 201 19.59 -14.30 10.04
CA ALA A 201 18.69 -13.42 9.30
C ALA A 201 18.41 -13.92 7.87
N LEU A 202 19.32 -14.71 7.30
CA LEU A 202 19.20 -15.26 5.95
C LEU A 202 18.07 -16.31 5.86
N LYS A 203 17.36 -16.27 4.72
CA LYS A 203 16.44 -17.35 4.36
C LYS A 203 17.26 -18.62 4.13
N GLU A 204 16.61 -19.77 4.29
CA GLU A 204 17.27 -21.07 4.10
C GLU A 204 17.91 -21.21 2.71
N GLN A 205 17.18 -20.83 1.66
CA GLN A 205 17.68 -20.85 0.29
C GLN A 205 18.91 -19.93 0.11
N ASP A 206 18.83 -18.69 0.59
CA ASP A 206 19.93 -17.72 0.46
C ASP A 206 21.17 -18.17 1.26
N LEU A 207 20.94 -18.84 2.40
CA LEU A 207 22.00 -19.42 3.23
C LEU A 207 22.65 -20.63 2.55
N GLU A 208 21.86 -21.51 1.93
CA GLU A 208 22.35 -22.67 1.18
C GLU A 208 23.18 -22.24 -0.03
N GLU A 209 22.67 -21.30 -0.84
CA GLU A 209 23.37 -20.74 -2.01
C GLU A 209 24.71 -20.12 -1.62
N MET A 210 24.73 -19.30 -0.57
CA MET A 210 25.96 -18.68 -0.07
C MET A 210 26.99 -19.72 0.43
N MET A 211 26.53 -20.81 1.06
CA MET A 211 27.41 -21.89 1.54
C MET A 211 27.98 -22.71 0.39
N GLU A 212 27.18 -22.98 -0.65
CA GLU A 212 27.62 -23.66 -1.87
C GLU A 212 28.64 -22.81 -2.65
N GLU A 213 28.40 -21.51 -2.75
CA GLU A 213 29.34 -20.57 -3.36
C GLU A 213 30.68 -20.58 -2.62
N GLU A 214 30.66 -20.44 -1.28
CA GLU A 214 31.89 -20.46 -0.48
C GLU A 214 32.65 -21.79 -0.65
N PHE A 215 31.95 -22.93 -0.63
CA PHE A 215 32.57 -24.23 -0.85
C PHE A 215 33.23 -24.33 -2.23
N THR A 216 32.60 -23.76 -3.25
CA THR A 216 33.15 -23.70 -4.61
C THR A 216 34.40 -22.81 -4.65
N TYR A 217 34.37 -21.64 -4.00
CA TYR A 217 35.52 -20.72 -3.94
C TYR A 217 36.74 -21.35 -3.26
N VAL A 218 36.53 -22.03 -2.14
CA VAL A 218 37.61 -22.68 -1.40
C VAL A 218 38.21 -23.83 -2.20
N ASN A 219 37.39 -24.68 -2.83
CA ASN A 219 37.88 -25.86 -3.53
C ASN A 219 38.53 -25.54 -4.89
N GLU A 220 37.93 -24.65 -5.67
CA GLU A 220 38.39 -24.37 -7.02
C GLU A 220 39.50 -23.32 -7.04
N PHE A 221 39.42 -22.33 -6.15
CA PHE A 221 40.31 -21.16 -6.19
C PHE A 221 41.23 -21.05 -4.98
N GLY A 222 41.00 -21.83 -3.91
CA GLY A 222 41.79 -21.74 -2.67
C GLY A 222 41.62 -20.40 -1.95
N VAL A 223 40.50 -19.71 -2.18
CA VAL A 223 40.18 -18.41 -1.59
C VAL A 223 39.04 -18.58 -0.59
N ASN A 224 39.23 -18.07 0.62
CA ASN A 224 38.17 -18.00 1.64
C ASN A 224 37.59 -16.58 1.63
N ASN A 225 36.32 -16.44 1.25
CA ASN A 225 35.63 -15.14 1.33
C ASN A 225 34.94 -14.96 2.69
N ILE A 226 34.59 -16.07 3.35
CA ILE A 226 33.92 -16.10 4.65
C ILE A 226 34.88 -16.73 5.68
N SER A 227 34.83 -16.26 6.93
CA SER A 227 35.64 -16.88 7.99
C SER A 227 35.15 -18.31 8.26
N ASN A 228 36.07 -19.24 8.53
CA ASN A 228 35.72 -20.64 8.87
C ASN A 228 34.72 -20.74 10.03
N GLU A 229 34.73 -19.79 10.96
CA GLU A 229 33.76 -19.69 12.05
C GLU A 229 32.33 -19.44 11.54
N HIS A 230 32.17 -18.54 10.58
CA HIS A 230 30.88 -18.25 9.96
C HIS A 230 30.40 -19.37 9.05
N VAL A 231 31.30 -20.06 8.34
CA VAL A 231 30.98 -21.27 7.56
C VAL A 231 30.41 -22.35 8.48
N LEU A 232 31.11 -22.67 9.57
CA LEU A 232 30.64 -23.65 10.56
C LEU A 232 29.28 -23.26 11.15
N LYS A 233 29.07 -21.96 11.42
CA LYS A 233 27.80 -21.45 11.91
C LYS A 233 26.67 -21.60 10.88
N GLY A 234 26.95 -21.32 9.61
CA GLY A 234 26.01 -21.52 8.51
C GLY A 234 25.60 -23.00 8.38
N GLU A 235 26.55 -23.92 8.44
CA GLU A 235 26.29 -25.37 8.41
C GLU A 235 25.42 -25.83 9.60
N GLN A 236 25.70 -25.33 10.80
CA GLN A 236 24.90 -25.63 11.99
C GLN A 236 23.45 -25.15 11.84
N ILE A 237 23.25 -23.95 11.29
CA ILE A 237 21.92 -23.38 11.05
C ILE A 237 21.18 -24.18 9.98
N LEU A 238 21.83 -24.52 8.86
CA LEU A 238 21.24 -25.35 7.81
C LEU A 238 20.86 -26.74 8.34
N THR A 239 21.74 -27.38 9.09
CA THR A 239 21.47 -28.69 9.68
C THR A 239 20.29 -28.63 10.66
N ALA A 240 20.22 -27.59 11.50
CA ALA A 240 19.11 -27.38 12.41
C ALA A 240 17.78 -27.13 11.67
N LYS A 241 17.80 -26.34 10.59
CA LYS A 241 16.63 -26.09 9.74
C LYS A 241 16.15 -27.37 9.04
N MET A 242 17.05 -28.15 8.44
CA MET A 242 16.72 -29.43 7.81
C MET A 242 16.12 -30.44 8.81
N GLN A 243 16.65 -30.52 10.03
CA GLN A 243 16.09 -31.35 11.10
C GLN A 243 14.69 -30.89 11.50
N SER A 244 14.46 -29.57 11.60
CA SER A 244 13.13 -29.02 11.90
C SER A 244 12.13 -29.22 10.76
N ALA A 245 12.56 -29.09 9.51
CA ALA A 245 11.74 -29.33 8.33
C ALA A 245 11.32 -30.79 8.23
N THR A 246 12.22 -31.73 8.55
CA THR A 246 11.89 -33.17 8.59
C THR A 246 10.80 -33.47 9.64
N LEU A 247 10.82 -32.77 10.77
CA LEU A 247 9.79 -32.88 11.82
C LEU A 247 8.45 -32.21 11.45
N GLU A 248 8.47 -31.14 10.66
CA GLU A 248 7.26 -30.46 10.17
C GLU A 248 6.63 -31.13 8.96
N GLN A 249 7.42 -31.80 8.12
CA GLN A 249 6.92 -32.54 6.96
C GLN A 249 6.06 -33.74 7.38
N ASP A 250 6.24 -34.24 8.62
CA ASP A 250 5.35 -35.21 9.27
C ASP A 250 4.07 -34.56 9.86
N ARG A 251 4.01 -33.23 9.99
CA ARG A 251 2.86 -32.49 10.58
C ARG A 251 2.03 -31.68 9.60
N VAL A 252 2.55 -31.28 8.44
CA VAL A 252 1.88 -30.32 7.56
C VAL A 252 1.76 -30.86 6.13
N THR A 253 0.69 -31.63 5.90
CA THR A 253 0.19 -31.92 4.54
C THR A 253 -1.11 -31.18 4.21
N LEU A 254 -1.55 -30.18 5.00
CA LEU A 254 -2.92 -29.69 4.83
C LEU A 254 -3.17 -28.19 4.70
N PHE A 255 -2.31 -27.25 5.12
CA PHE A 255 -2.67 -25.82 4.96
C PHE A 255 -1.47 -24.87 4.80
N GLY A 256 -1.51 -24.08 3.72
CA GLY A 256 -0.59 -22.98 3.41
C GLY A 256 0.52 -23.42 2.45
N GLU A 257 0.63 -22.97 1.20
CA GLU A 257 0.55 -21.57 0.77
C GLU A 257 0.11 -21.45 -0.71
N PRO A 258 -0.99 -20.74 -1.03
CA PRO A 258 -1.44 -20.55 -2.42
C PRO A 258 -0.55 -19.59 -3.22
N TYR A 259 0.20 -18.70 -2.57
CA TYR A 259 1.03 -17.70 -3.25
C TYR A 259 2.33 -18.29 -3.81
N TYR A 260 2.97 -19.21 -3.07
CA TYR A 260 4.18 -19.90 -3.54
C TYR A 260 3.91 -20.89 -4.67
N GLN A 261 2.70 -21.46 -4.74
CA GLN A 261 2.33 -22.32 -5.87
C GLN A 261 2.28 -21.54 -7.19
N CYS A 262 1.85 -20.28 -7.20
CA CYS A 262 1.86 -19.46 -8.42
C CYS A 262 3.30 -19.19 -8.91
N PHE A 263 4.24 -18.88 -8.00
CA PHE A 263 5.64 -18.69 -8.36
C PHE A 263 6.32 -19.99 -8.78
N LYS A 264 6.04 -21.11 -8.13
CA LYS A 264 6.60 -22.41 -8.49
C LYS A 264 6.07 -22.91 -9.83
N VAL A 265 4.80 -22.63 -10.16
CA VAL A 265 4.22 -22.87 -11.48
C VAL A 265 4.85 -21.95 -12.53
N PHE A 266 5.11 -20.68 -12.19
CA PHE A 266 5.79 -19.74 -13.09
C PHE A 266 7.27 -20.10 -13.34
N ASP A 267 8.00 -20.54 -12.32
CA ASP A 267 9.39 -20.98 -12.44
C ASP A 267 9.49 -22.29 -13.24
N ASN A 268 8.58 -23.24 -12.99
CA ASN A 268 8.46 -24.44 -13.83
C ASN A 268 8.08 -24.09 -15.27
N TRP A 269 7.23 -23.09 -15.50
CA TRP A 269 6.89 -22.60 -16.83
C TRP A 269 8.09 -21.96 -17.54
N LEU A 270 8.90 -21.16 -16.82
CA LEU A 270 10.15 -20.60 -17.34
C LEU A 270 11.18 -21.68 -17.68
N ARG A 271 11.39 -22.66 -16.81
CA ARG A 271 12.29 -23.81 -17.05
C ARG A 271 11.80 -24.69 -18.19
N PHE A 272 10.49 -24.87 -18.34
CA PHE A 272 9.89 -25.62 -19.44
C PHE A 272 10.03 -24.90 -20.80
N ASN A 273 9.94 -23.56 -20.81
CA ASN A 273 10.12 -22.76 -22.02
C ASN A 273 11.59 -22.58 -22.41
N SER A 274 12.52 -22.50 -21.46
CA SER A 274 13.96 -22.37 -21.76
C SER A 274 14.56 -23.66 -22.33
N THR A 275 14.00 -24.82 -21.99
CA THR A 275 14.49 -26.13 -22.45
C THR A 275 13.92 -26.58 -23.80
N ASN A 276 12.79 -26.03 -24.24
CA ASN A 276 12.13 -26.43 -25.49
C ASN A 276 12.13 -25.30 -26.52
N ASN A 277 13.32 -24.96 -27.00
CA ASN A 277 13.58 -23.99 -28.07
C ASN A 277 13.24 -24.54 -29.50
N LYS A 278 12.15 -25.31 -29.62
CA LYS A 278 11.58 -25.70 -30.93
C LYS A 278 10.12 -25.30 -30.98
N GLU A 279 9.94 -24.13 -31.57
CA GLU A 279 8.72 -23.39 -31.84
C GLU A 279 7.63 -24.24 -32.52
N GLU A 280 6.37 -23.98 -32.11
CA GLU A 280 5.09 -24.09 -32.86
C GLU A 280 3.95 -24.88 -32.21
N LYS A 281 4.15 -25.75 -31.21
CA LYS A 281 3.03 -26.54 -30.66
C LYS A 281 2.30 -25.97 -29.43
N ASN A 282 2.81 -24.92 -28.78
CA ASN A 282 2.38 -24.59 -27.41
C ASN A 282 1.35 -23.44 -27.27
N ILE A 283 1.01 -22.72 -28.34
CA ILE A 283 -0.09 -21.72 -28.28
C ILE A 283 -1.46 -22.39 -28.06
N LYS A 284 -1.62 -23.66 -28.49
CA LYS A 284 -2.84 -24.45 -28.22
C LYS A 284 -2.99 -24.92 -26.78
N LEU A 285 -1.91 -24.95 -25.99
CA LEU A 285 -2.01 -25.32 -24.57
C LEU A 285 -2.39 -24.11 -23.69
N LEU A 286 -1.93 -22.90 -24.05
CA LEU A 286 -2.31 -21.66 -23.37
C LEU A 286 -3.81 -21.35 -23.49
N LEU A 287 -4.48 -21.78 -24.56
CA LEU A 287 -5.93 -21.63 -24.74
C LEU A 287 -6.77 -22.75 -24.07
N ASN A 288 -6.14 -23.80 -23.54
CA ASN A 288 -6.80 -24.94 -22.90
C ASN A 288 -6.52 -25.08 -21.40
N LEU A 289 -5.82 -24.11 -20.78
CA LEU A 289 -5.65 -24.10 -19.33
C LEU A 289 -6.98 -23.69 -18.67
N PRO A 290 -7.59 -24.54 -17.83
CA PRO A 290 -8.81 -24.20 -17.11
C PRO A 290 -8.48 -23.11 -16.09
N MET A 291 -8.82 -21.85 -16.40
CA MET A 291 -8.54 -20.72 -15.49
C MET A 291 -9.40 -20.72 -14.22
N ILE A 292 -10.33 -21.65 -14.03
CA ILE A 292 -11.12 -21.78 -12.80
C ILE A 292 -11.47 -23.27 -12.60
N PRO A 293 -11.21 -23.88 -11.42
CA PRO A 293 -11.74 -25.21 -11.11
C PRO A 293 -13.27 -25.18 -11.04
N GLU A 294 -13.96 -26.06 -11.78
CA GLU A 294 -15.44 -26.19 -11.79
C GLU A 294 -16.08 -26.38 -10.40
N ARG A 295 -15.30 -26.65 -9.36
CA ARG A 295 -15.77 -26.82 -7.98
C ARG A 295 -16.30 -25.56 -7.30
N TYR A 296 -16.22 -24.39 -7.94
CA TYR A 296 -16.76 -23.13 -7.41
C TYR A 296 -18.06 -22.67 -8.08
N HIS A 297 -18.72 -23.54 -8.86
CA HIS A 297 -20.00 -23.27 -9.52
C HIS A 297 -21.19 -24.05 -8.93
N GLN A 298 -21.16 -24.39 -7.63
CA GLN A 298 -22.33 -24.86 -6.89
C GLN A 298 -22.64 -23.93 -5.72
#